data_AF-G8TC28-F1
#
_entry.id   AF-G8TC28-F1
#
_cell.length_a   1.000
_cell.length_b   1.000
_cell.length_c   1.000
_cell.angle_alpha   90.00
_cell.angle_beta   90.00
_cell.angle_gamma   90.00
#
_symmetry.space_group_name_H-M   'P 1'
#
loop_
_entity.id
_entity.type
_entity.pdbx_description
1 polymer ?
#
loop_
_entity_poly.entity_id
_entity_poly.type
_entity_poly.pdbx_seq_one_letter_code
_entity_poly.pdbx_strand_id
1 'polypeptide(L)' 'MSELINQIVEKTGVPADKAQMVVDVISNFVKQKFPQFGGQIDSLLGTSGGDSGNAGGSNLLGDLGSKLGF' A
#
# COMPACT_ATOMS: atom_id res chain seq x y z
N MET A 1 -7.21 1.19 4.11
CA MET A 1 -6.46 1.32 5.39
C MET A 1 -7.37 1.50 6.61
N SER A 2 -8.42 2.32 6.51
CA SER A 2 -9.38 2.58 7.61
C SER A 2 -10.06 1.33 8.15
N GLU A 3 -10.42 0.37 7.29
CA GLU A 3 -11.04 -0.89 7.71
C GLU A 3 -10.10 -1.77 8.56
N LEU A 4 -8.83 -1.88 8.18
CA LEU A 4 -7.83 -2.61 8.95
C LEU A 4 -7.53 -1.91 10.28
N ILE A 5 -7.44 -0.58 10.27
CA ILE A 5 -7.25 0.22 11.47
C ILE A 5 -8.44 0.04 12.41
N ASN A 6 -9.68 0.11 11.91
CA ASN A 6 -10.88 -0.11 12.70
C ASN A 6 -10.92 -1.52 13.30
N GLN A 7 -10.59 -2.55 12.54
CA GLN A 7 -10.52 -3.92 13.07
C GLN A 7 -9.44 -4.09 14.14
N ILE A 8 -8.30 -3.39 14.02
CA ILE A 8 -7.26 -3.38 15.06
C ILE A 8 -7.76 -2.65 16.30
N VAL A 9 -8.30 -1.44 16.14
CA VAL A 9 -8.85 -0.63 17.25
C VAL A 9 -9.95 -1.41 17.99
N GLU A 10 -10.87 -2.03 17.26
CA GLU A 10 -11.99 -2.79 17.82
C GLU A 10 -11.53 -4.07 18.54
N LYS A 11 -10.56 -4.81 17.98
CA LYS A 11 -10.09 -6.07 18.57
C LYS A 11 -9.03 -5.92 19.65
N THR A 12 -8.30 -4.81 19.66
CA THR A 12 -7.16 -4.59 20.58
C THR A 12 -7.37 -3.43 21.54
N GLY A 13 -8.37 -2.58 21.32
CA GLY A 13 -8.63 -1.37 22.12
C GLY A 13 -7.57 -0.27 21.95
N VAL A 14 -6.65 -0.44 21.00
CA VAL A 14 -5.55 0.49 20.74
C VAL A 14 -6.07 1.73 20.01
N PRO A 15 -5.67 2.95 20.40
CA PRO A 15 -6.11 4.16 19.70
C PRO A 15 -5.67 4.16 18.23
N ALA A 16 -6.49 4.75 17.35
CA ALA A 16 -6.31 4.70 15.88
C ALA A 16 -4.90 5.14 15.43
N ASP A 17 -4.32 6.15 16.08
CA ASP A 17 -2.96 6.65 15.79
C ASP A 17 -1.88 5.59 16.02
N LYS A 18 -2.07 4.74 17.03
CA LYS A 18 -1.17 3.63 17.36
C LYS A 18 -1.44 2.43 16.46
N ALA A 19 -2.68 2.19 16.07
CA ALA A 19 -3.02 1.16 15.10
C ALA A 19 -2.40 1.44 13.72
N GLN A 20 -2.37 2.70 13.28
CA GLN A 20 -1.69 3.09 12.04
C GLN A 20 -0.18 2.78 12.11
N MET A 21 0.48 3.16 13.20
CA MET A 21 1.90 2.85 13.43
C MET A 21 2.18 1.34 13.41
N VAL A 22 1.28 0.53 13.96
CA VAL A 22 1.40 -0.93 13.97
C VAL A 22 1.27 -1.50 12.55
N VAL A 23 0.32 -1.01 11.75
CA VAL A 23 0.17 -1.42 10.35
C VAL A 23 1.42 -1.10 9.55
N ASP A 24 2.03 0.06 9.77
CA ASP A 24 3.26 0.47 9.09
C ASP A 24 4.46 -0.42 9.46
N VAL A 25 4.63 -0.73 10.75
CA VAL A 25 5.71 -1.63 11.22
C VAL A 25 5.52 -3.04 10.65
N ILE A 26 4.30 -3.57 10.69
CA ILE A 26 4.00 -4.91 10.16
C ILE A 26 4.19 -4.95 8.64
N SER A 27 3.73 -3.92 7.92
CA SER A 27 3.92 -3.85 6.47
C SER A 27 5.39 -3.84 6.08
N ASN A 28 6.21 -3.06 6.77
CA ASN A 28 7.66 -3.06 6.57
C ASN A 28 8.29 -4.42 6.89
N PHE A 29 7.87 -5.07 7.99
CA PHE A 29 8.35 -6.40 8.34
C PHE A 29 7.98 -7.46 7.30
N VAL A 30 6.74 -7.46 6.82
CA VAL A 30 6.28 -8.42 5.81
C VAL A 30 6.97 -8.17 4.47
N LYS A 31 7.16 -6.90 4.05
CA LYS A 31 7.95 -6.57 2.86
C LYS A 31 9.40 -7.07 2.96
N GLN A 32 10.02 -6.98 4.14
CA GLN A 32 11.38 -7.47 4.37
C GLN A 32 11.48 -9.01 4.39
N LYS A 33 10.49 -9.69 4.97
CA LYS A 33 10.48 -11.16 5.07
C LYS A 33 9.98 -11.85 3.81
N PHE A 34 9.09 -11.20 3.08
CA PHE A 34 8.45 -11.74 1.88
C PHE A 34 8.49 -10.72 0.74
N PRO A 35 9.70 -10.42 0.22
CA PRO A 35 9.87 -9.44 -0.86
C PRO A 35 9.13 -9.83 -2.14
N GLN A 36 8.89 -11.13 -2.36
CA GLN A 36 8.08 -11.62 -3.48
C GLN A 36 6.62 -11.12 -3.48
N PHE A 37 6.08 -10.73 -2.32
CA PHE A 37 4.75 -10.13 -2.21
C PHE A 37 4.81 -8.61 -2.03
N GLY A 38 6.01 -8.02 -2.05
CA GLY A 38 6.23 -6.60 -1.77
C GLY A 38 5.41 -5.67 -2.67
N GLY A 39 5.32 -5.95 -3.97
CA GLY A 39 4.52 -5.14 -4.90
C GLY A 39 3.00 -5.24 -4.67
N GLN A 40 2.51 -6.39 -4.21
CA GLN A 40 1.09 -6.56 -3.88
C GLN A 40 0.74 -5.86 -2.56
N ILE A 41 1.61 -5.99 -1.55
CA ILE A 41 1.50 -5.27 -0.28
C ILE A 41 1.57 -3.76 -0.51
N ASP A 42 2.46 -3.31 -1.39
CA ASP A 42 2.58 -1.91 -1.77
C ASP A 42 1.36 -1.39 -2.53
N SER A 43 0.77 -2.21 -3.40
CA SER A 43 -0.50 -1.88 -4.06
C SER A 43 -1.66 -1.77 -3.06
N LEU A 44 -1.70 -2.66 -2.06
CA LEU A 44 -2.73 -2.66 -1.01
C LEU A 44 -2.56 -1.52 0.01
N LEU A 45 -1.33 -1.12 0.32
CA LEU A 45 -1.05 0.03 1.19
C LEU A 45 -1.11 1.37 0.45
N GLY A 46 -0.61 1.42 -0.78
CA GLY A 46 -0.54 2.62 -1.62
C GLY A 46 -1.90 3.08 -2.14
N THR A 47 -2.92 2.20 -2.21
CA THR A 47 -4.27 2.58 -2.65
C THR A 47 -5.07 3.42 -1.62
N SER A 48 -4.50 3.77 -0.47
CA SER A 48 -5.14 4.66 0.53
C SER A 48 -4.37 5.97 0.80
N GLY A 49 -3.27 6.26 0.09
CA GLY A 49 -2.53 7.52 0.21
C GLY A 49 -2.46 8.21 -1.15
N GLY A 50 -3.35 9.17 -1.38
CA GLY A 50 -3.40 9.93 -2.64
C GLY A 50 -2.08 10.65 -2.94
N ASP A 51 -1.61 10.43 -4.18
CA ASP A 51 -0.78 11.31 -5.01
C ASP A 51 0.52 11.89 -4.41
N SER A 52 1.63 11.16 -4.59
CA SER A 52 2.90 11.71 -5.10
C SER A 52 4.04 10.70 -4.95
N GLY A 53 4.70 10.35 -6.07
CA GLY A 53 6.06 9.78 -5.99
C GLY A 53 6.39 8.59 -6.90
N ASN A 54 6.01 8.62 -8.17
CA ASN A 54 6.90 8.24 -9.29
C ASN A 54 7.68 6.90 -9.18
N ALA A 55 7.02 5.76 -9.45
CA ALA A 55 7.60 4.59 -10.15
C ALA A 55 6.53 3.49 -10.37
N GLY A 56 5.94 3.41 -11.57
CA GLY A 56 5.38 2.14 -12.07
C GLY A 56 4.01 2.15 -12.74
N GLY A 57 3.17 3.17 -12.55
CA GLY A 57 1.82 3.19 -13.15
C GLY A 57 1.71 3.92 -14.49
N SER A 58 2.33 5.09 -14.61
CA SER A 58 2.20 5.94 -15.80
C SER A 58 3.00 5.45 -17.01
N ASN A 59 4.04 4.65 -16.78
CA ASN A 59 4.81 4.05 -17.88
C ASN A 59 4.02 2.94 -18.58
N LEU A 60 3.13 2.21 -17.89
CA LEU A 60 2.39 1.13 -18.51
C LEU A 60 1.29 1.65 -19.43
N LEU A 61 0.53 2.66 -18.97
CA LEU A 61 -0.52 3.25 -19.79
C LEU A 61 0.06 4.13 -20.92
N GLY A 62 1.20 4.79 -20.67
CA GLY A 62 1.95 5.53 -21.69
C GLY A 62 2.64 4.64 -22.73
N ASP A 63 3.27 3.53 -22.32
CA ASP A 63 3.89 2.54 -23.24
C ASP A 63 2.81 1.81 -24.05
N LEU A 64 1.66 1.51 -23.45
CA LEU A 64 0.55 0.89 -24.16
C LEU A 64 -0.12 1.85 -25.14
N GLY A 65 -0.29 3.13 -24.78
CA GLY A 65 -0.76 4.17 -25.72
C GLY A 65 0.20 4.34 -26.90
N SER A 66 1.51 4.43 -26.61
CA SER A 66 2.55 4.58 -27.63
C SER A 66 2.66 3.39 -28.57
N LYS A 67 2.45 2.16 -28.08
CA LYS A 67 2.45 0.93 -28.91
C LYS A 67 1.17 0.72 -29.71
N LEU A 68 0.05 1.26 -29.23
CA LEU A 68 -1.22 1.19 -29.95
C LEU A 68 -1.46 2.40 -30.85
N GLY A 69 -0.55 3.39 -30.83
CA GLY A 69 -0.57 4.54 -31.73
C GLY A 69 -1.62 5.59 -31.37
N PHE A 70 -1.91 5.74 -30.08
CA PHE A 70 -2.79 6.79 -29.54
C PHE A 70 -1.99 7.90 -28.86
#